data_AF-A0A126RMP2-F1
#
_entry.id   AF-A0A126RMP2-F1
#
_cell.length_a   1.000
_cell.length_b   1.000
_cell.length_c   1.000
_cell.angle_alpha   90.00
_cell.angle_beta   90.00
_cell.angle_gamma   90.00
#
_symmetry.space_group_name_H-M   'P 1'
#
loop_
_entity.id
_entity.type
_entity.pdbx_description
1 polymer ?
#
loop_
_entity_poly.entity_id
_entity_poly.type
_entity_poly.pdbx_seq_one_letter_code
_entity_poly.pdbx_strand_id
1 'polypeptide(L)'
;MSFADDAEFAAFIGRDHMLPAVTPEAVASALAGFALPLSPGRDMDWLAMAVRRSLAISLPNITDGPERTSNADIRGELERLAALTGQTWLELFQCDHAADSRLWDHAWHHWDGEGGTDIGDGMVMGEPSDYRRFKAAVAELDWLASFMREAAKATESQRGPWRQSEEKRLRVQRGQYLAPIYEAAFGQPVSANNFPTDARIKAQTPFMDFYGRMVTLAFGARETANLTEVVKAACQLHRQHPAEFADGIIPGL
;
A
#
# COMPACT_ATOMS: atom_id res chain seq x y z
N MET A 1 -23.15 5.81 6.84
CA MET A 1 -23.87 4.80 6.03
C MET A 1 -24.55 3.85 6.99
N SER A 2 -25.84 3.59 6.81
CA SER A 2 -26.59 2.54 7.49
C SER A 2 -26.78 1.44 6.45
N PHE A 3 -26.23 0.25 6.67
CA PHE A 3 -26.44 -0.91 5.79
C PHE A 3 -27.84 -1.46 6.04
N ALA A 4 -28.60 -1.70 4.97
CA ALA A 4 -30.01 -2.07 5.07
C ALA A 4 -30.21 -3.58 5.29
N ASP A 5 -29.20 -4.40 4.98
CA ASP A 5 -29.15 -5.84 5.28
C ASP A 5 -27.71 -6.35 5.47
N ASP A 6 -27.59 -7.56 6.05
CA ASP A 6 -26.29 -8.21 6.33
C ASP A 6 -25.53 -8.57 5.05
N ALA A 7 -26.22 -8.77 3.93
CA ALA A 7 -25.61 -9.11 2.64
C ALA A 7 -24.92 -7.89 2.00
N GLU A 8 -25.50 -6.70 2.15
CA GLU A 8 -24.96 -5.40 1.73
C GLU A 8 -23.75 -5.02 2.59
N PHE A 9 -23.80 -5.30 3.90
CA PHE A 9 -22.63 -5.14 4.77
C PHE A 9 -21.50 -6.09 4.38
N ALA A 10 -21.80 -7.38 4.14
CA ALA A 10 -20.81 -8.34 3.68
C ALA A 10 -20.22 -7.99 2.31
N ALA A 11 -21.02 -7.46 1.38
CA ALA A 11 -20.57 -6.98 0.08
C ALA A 11 -19.70 -5.72 0.18
N PHE A 12 -20.01 -4.83 1.13
CA PHE A 12 -19.20 -3.66 1.42
C PHE A 12 -17.85 -4.04 2.03
N ILE A 13 -17.84 -4.91 3.04
CA ILE A 13 -16.61 -5.44 3.65
C ILE A 13 -15.79 -6.23 2.62
N GLY A 14 -16.45 -7.04 1.79
CA GLY A 14 -15.85 -7.78 0.68
C GLY A 14 -15.42 -6.92 -0.51
N ARG A 15 -15.69 -5.60 -0.47
CA ARG A 15 -15.34 -4.62 -1.53
C ARG A 15 -15.79 -5.07 -2.93
N ASP A 16 -16.95 -5.71 -3.05
CA ASP A 16 -17.47 -6.27 -4.32
C ASP A 16 -17.44 -5.27 -5.49
N HIS A 17 -17.78 -4.01 -5.19
CA HIS A 17 -17.86 -2.92 -6.16
C HIS A 17 -16.51 -2.59 -6.84
N MET A 18 -15.38 -3.04 -6.28
CA MET A 18 -14.05 -2.75 -6.83
C MET A 18 -13.69 -3.61 -8.04
N LEU A 19 -14.40 -4.71 -8.28
CA LEU A 19 -14.15 -5.64 -9.39
C LEU A 19 -15.42 -5.86 -10.22
N PRO A 20 -15.99 -4.80 -10.85
CA PRO A 20 -17.29 -4.88 -11.51
C PRO A 20 -17.30 -5.79 -12.75
N ALA A 21 -16.13 -6.10 -13.32
CA ALA A 21 -16.00 -6.99 -14.47
C ALA A 21 -16.27 -8.47 -14.14
N VAL A 22 -16.21 -8.86 -12.87
CA VAL A 22 -16.41 -10.25 -12.45
C VAL A 22 -17.90 -10.47 -12.18
N THR A 23 -18.67 -10.67 -13.25
CA THR A 23 -20.10 -11.04 -13.19
C THR A 23 -20.28 -12.55 -13.38
N PRO A 24 -21.43 -13.13 -13.00
CA PRO A 24 -21.73 -14.56 -13.23
C PRO A 24 -21.57 -14.96 -14.70
N GLU A 25 -22.05 -14.12 -15.63
CA GLU A 25 -21.96 -14.34 -17.07
C GLU A 25 -20.51 -14.29 -17.56
N ALA A 26 -19.74 -13.32 -17.04
CA ALA A 26 -18.34 -13.16 -17.41
C ALA A 26 -17.48 -14.30 -16.87
N VAL A 27 -17.76 -14.81 -15.67
CA VAL A 27 -17.12 -16.00 -15.09
C VAL A 27 -17.48 -17.24 -15.89
N ALA A 28 -18.76 -17.43 -16.24
CA ALA A 28 -19.20 -18.55 -17.08
C ALA A 28 -18.51 -18.52 -18.46
N SER A 29 -18.42 -17.34 -19.08
CA SER A 29 -17.69 -17.15 -20.34
C SER A 29 -16.19 -17.41 -20.17
N ALA A 30 -15.57 -16.92 -19.10
CA ALA A 30 -14.15 -17.12 -18.83
C ALA A 30 -13.83 -18.60 -18.59
N LEU A 31 -14.73 -19.36 -17.96
CA LEU A 31 -14.60 -20.79 -17.68
C LEU A 31 -15.20 -21.69 -18.77
N ALA A 32 -15.54 -21.14 -19.95
CA ALA A 32 -15.97 -21.96 -21.07
C ALA A 32 -14.91 -23.03 -21.41
N GLY A 33 -15.33 -24.30 -21.46
CA GLY A 33 -14.45 -25.45 -21.70
C GLY A 33 -13.52 -25.79 -20.54
N PHE A 34 -13.75 -25.27 -19.33
CA PHE A 34 -12.98 -25.64 -18.15
C PHE A 34 -13.17 -27.12 -17.80
N ALA A 35 -12.09 -27.78 -17.37
CA ALA A 35 -12.03 -29.24 -17.29
C ALA A 35 -12.86 -29.86 -16.16
N LEU A 36 -13.24 -29.06 -15.14
CA LEU A 36 -13.89 -29.56 -13.93
C LEU A 36 -15.33 -29.03 -13.81
N PRO A 37 -16.30 -29.89 -13.46
CA PRO A 37 -17.64 -29.43 -13.12
C PRO A 37 -17.66 -28.74 -11.75
N LEU A 38 -18.61 -27.83 -11.56
CA LEU A 38 -18.85 -27.23 -10.24
C LEU A 38 -19.43 -28.25 -9.26
N SER A 39 -19.07 -28.09 -8.00
CA SER A 39 -19.58 -28.87 -6.88
C SER A 39 -21.06 -28.56 -6.65
N PRO A 40 -21.86 -29.53 -6.16
CA PRO A 40 -23.26 -29.30 -5.83
C PRO A 40 -23.43 -28.10 -4.90
N GLY A 41 -24.38 -27.21 -5.23
CA GLY A 41 -24.67 -26.01 -4.44
C GLY A 41 -23.73 -24.81 -4.68
N ARG A 42 -22.78 -24.92 -5.62
CA ARG A 42 -21.91 -23.82 -6.06
C ARG A 42 -22.24 -23.46 -7.50
N ASP A 43 -23.10 -22.47 -7.71
CA ASP A 43 -23.44 -21.95 -9.03
C ASP A 43 -22.48 -20.83 -9.48
N MET A 44 -22.70 -20.31 -10.69
CA MET A 44 -21.89 -19.22 -11.25
C MET A 44 -22.07 -17.91 -10.48
N ASP A 45 -23.24 -17.69 -9.88
CA ASP A 45 -23.52 -16.54 -9.03
C ASP A 45 -22.63 -16.57 -7.77
N TRP A 46 -22.62 -17.71 -7.09
CA TRP A 46 -21.75 -17.94 -5.95
C TRP A 46 -20.28 -17.80 -6.33
N LEU A 47 -19.86 -18.40 -7.44
CA LEU A 47 -18.47 -18.37 -7.86
C LEU A 47 -18.01 -16.95 -8.21
N ALA A 48 -18.82 -16.17 -8.93
CA ALA A 48 -18.48 -14.79 -9.25
C ALA A 48 -18.37 -13.91 -8.00
N MET A 49 -19.30 -14.05 -7.06
CA MET A 49 -19.21 -13.38 -5.76
C MET A 49 -17.93 -13.77 -5.00
N ALA A 50 -17.66 -15.07 -4.89
CA ALA A 50 -16.51 -15.59 -4.15
C ALA A 50 -15.17 -15.13 -4.78
N VAL A 51 -15.07 -15.13 -6.11
CA VAL A 51 -13.91 -14.60 -6.85
C VAL A 51 -13.76 -13.09 -6.64
N ARG A 52 -14.85 -12.31 -6.71
CA ARG A 52 -14.80 -10.86 -6.42
C ARG A 52 -14.27 -10.58 -5.02
N ARG A 53 -14.91 -11.16 -4.01
CA ARG A 53 -14.60 -10.90 -2.60
C ARG A 53 -13.18 -11.35 -2.24
N SER A 54 -12.76 -12.52 -2.72
CA SER A 54 -11.40 -13.01 -2.49
C SER A 54 -10.32 -12.15 -3.15
N LEU A 55 -10.53 -11.73 -4.40
CA LEU A 55 -9.57 -10.89 -5.11
C LEU A 55 -9.57 -9.44 -4.62
N ALA A 56 -10.70 -8.91 -4.14
CA ALA A 56 -10.77 -7.55 -3.64
C ALA A 56 -9.95 -7.34 -2.35
N ILE A 57 -9.76 -8.39 -1.54
CA ILE A 57 -8.85 -8.38 -0.38
C ILE A 57 -7.39 -8.16 -0.82
N SER A 58 -7.03 -8.62 -2.02
CA SER A 58 -5.67 -8.44 -2.58
C SER A 58 -5.43 -7.09 -3.27
N LEU A 59 -6.42 -6.19 -3.29
CA LEU A 59 -6.26 -4.85 -3.82
C LEU A 59 -5.41 -4.01 -2.85
N PRO A 60 -4.21 -3.58 -3.23
CA PRO A 60 -3.43 -2.69 -2.39
C PRO A 60 -4.16 -1.34 -2.26
N ASN A 61 -3.99 -0.66 -1.12
CA ASN A 61 -4.28 0.77 -1.09
C ASN A 61 -3.37 1.47 -2.11
N ILE A 62 -3.82 2.59 -2.69
CA ILE A 62 -3.07 3.33 -3.71
C ILE A 62 -1.65 3.69 -3.22
N THR A 63 -1.47 3.88 -1.91
CA THR A 63 -0.18 4.18 -1.25
C THR A 63 0.75 2.98 -1.10
N ASP A 64 0.22 1.75 -1.22
CA ASP A 64 0.91 0.51 -0.85
C ASP A 64 1.16 -0.40 -2.07
N GLY A 65 0.75 0.04 -3.26
CA GLY A 65 0.92 -0.67 -4.52
C GLY A 65 2.28 -0.43 -5.18
N PRO A 66 2.61 -1.19 -6.24
CA PRO A 66 3.90 -1.08 -6.94
C PRO A 66 4.13 0.27 -7.63
N GLU A 67 3.05 1.08 -7.76
CA GLU A 67 3.09 2.44 -8.31
C GLU A 67 3.53 3.50 -7.29
N ARG A 68 3.69 3.15 -6.01
CA ARG A 68 4.16 4.08 -4.97
C ARG A 68 5.58 4.56 -5.25
N THR A 69 5.96 5.69 -4.67
CA THR A 69 7.35 6.14 -4.67
C THR A 69 8.23 5.10 -3.98
N SER A 70 9.38 4.78 -4.58
CA SER A 70 10.25 3.77 -4.01
C SER A 70 10.79 4.22 -2.65
N ASN A 71 11.09 3.27 -1.75
CA ASN A 71 11.72 3.61 -0.49
C ASN A 71 13.09 4.27 -0.71
N ALA A 72 13.79 3.92 -1.80
CA ALA A 72 15.05 4.54 -2.18
C ALA A 72 14.87 6.03 -2.53
N ASP A 73 13.83 6.36 -3.30
CA ASP A 73 13.53 7.75 -3.67
C ASP A 73 13.04 8.54 -2.45
N ILE A 74 12.21 7.94 -1.59
CA ILE A 74 11.76 8.56 -0.32
C ILE A 74 12.97 8.88 0.56
N ARG A 75 13.91 7.93 0.71
CA ARG A 75 15.14 8.14 1.47
C ARG A 75 15.99 9.26 0.88
N GLY A 76 16.20 9.23 -0.44
CA GLY A 76 16.97 10.25 -1.14
C GLY A 76 16.36 11.65 -0.97
N GLU A 77 15.03 11.75 -1.04
CA GLU A 77 14.33 13.01 -0.84
C GLU A 77 14.42 13.51 0.61
N LEU A 78 14.24 12.64 1.61
CA LEU A 78 14.40 12.99 3.02
C LEU A 78 15.84 13.41 3.34
N GLU A 79 16.85 12.72 2.80
CA GLU A 79 18.25 13.10 2.93
C GLU A 79 18.55 14.45 2.28
N ARG A 80 17.99 14.70 1.08
CA ARG A 80 18.10 15.99 0.37
C ARG A 80 17.48 17.13 1.18
N LEU A 81 16.26 16.94 1.70
CA LEU A 81 15.57 17.93 2.51
C LEU A 81 16.33 18.20 3.81
N ALA A 82 16.82 17.16 4.48
CA ALA A 82 17.64 17.32 5.68
C ALA A 82 18.94 18.10 5.42
N ALA A 83 19.59 17.85 4.28
CA ALA A 83 20.80 18.56 3.88
C ALA A 83 20.50 20.04 3.63
N LEU A 84 19.42 20.34 2.90
CA LEU A 84 18.97 21.71 2.65
C LEU A 84 18.65 22.44 3.95
N THR A 85 17.83 21.85 4.82
CA THR A 85 17.47 22.45 6.11
C THR A 85 18.70 22.68 7.00
N GLY A 86 19.63 21.72 7.05
CA GLY A 86 20.88 21.87 7.81
C GLY A 86 21.81 22.95 7.25
N GLN A 87 21.87 23.12 5.93
CA GLN A 87 22.61 24.22 5.30
C GLN A 87 21.98 25.57 5.60
N THR A 88 20.66 25.69 5.46
CA THR A 88 19.92 26.91 5.80
C THR A 88 20.09 27.27 7.28
N TRP A 89 20.05 26.28 8.17
CA TRP A 89 20.34 26.48 9.59
C TRP A 89 21.74 27.09 9.80
N LEU A 90 22.78 26.50 9.19
CA LEU A 90 24.15 27.01 9.32
C LEU A 90 24.28 28.44 8.80
N GLU A 91 23.69 28.76 7.63
CA GLU A 91 23.73 30.10 7.05
C GLU A 91 23.03 31.15 7.94
N LEU A 92 21.87 30.81 8.50
CA LEU A 92 21.13 31.71 9.40
C LEU A 92 21.79 31.83 10.77
N PHE A 93 22.35 30.74 11.28
CA PHE A 93 23.04 30.72 12.58
C PHE A 93 24.37 31.49 12.54
N GLN A 94 25.07 31.44 11.42
CA GLN A 94 26.33 32.15 11.18
C GLN A 94 26.13 33.47 10.43
N CYS A 95 24.92 34.04 10.45
CA CYS A 95 24.66 35.25 9.70
C CYS A 95 25.55 36.41 10.19
N ASP A 96 25.87 37.31 9.27
CA ASP A 96 26.74 38.45 9.56
C ASP A 96 26.14 39.31 10.68
N HIS A 97 26.99 39.79 11.59
CA HIS A 97 26.56 40.55 12.76
C HIS A 97 25.78 41.83 12.38
N ALA A 98 26.12 42.48 11.26
CA ALA A 98 25.36 43.65 10.80
C ALA A 98 23.95 43.27 10.31
N ALA A 99 23.79 42.09 9.69
CA ALA A 99 22.48 41.59 9.30
C ALA A 99 21.63 41.21 10.53
N ASP A 100 22.21 40.52 11.50
CA ASP A 100 21.55 40.19 12.78
C ASP A 100 21.12 41.46 13.53
N SER A 101 22.00 42.47 13.59
CA SER A 101 21.69 43.77 14.20
C SER A 101 20.51 44.46 13.52
N ARG A 102 20.42 44.38 12.19
CA ARG A 102 19.27 44.93 11.44
C ARG A 102 17.97 44.19 11.72
N LEU A 103 18.01 42.88 11.92
CA LEU A 103 16.84 42.09 12.31
C LEU A 103 16.37 42.48 13.72
N TRP A 104 17.32 42.68 14.64
CA TRP A 104 17.02 43.16 15.99
C TRP A 104 16.43 44.57 15.97
N ASP A 105 17.06 45.52 15.27
CA ASP A 105 16.58 46.90 15.13
C ASP A 105 15.15 46.96 14.57
N HIS A 106 14.89 46.15 13.53
CA HIS A 106 13.56 46.05 12.93
C HIS A 106 12.53 45.56 13.94
N ALA A 107 12.83 44.47 14.66
CA ALA A 107 11.95 43.93 15.67
C ALA A 107 11.72 44.93 16.82
N TRP A 108 12.76 45.65 17.24
CA TRP A 108 12.69 46.68 18.27
C TRP A 108 11.75 47.83 17.89
N HIS A 109 11.88 48.36 16.67
CA HIS A 109 11.05 49.46 16.19
C HIS A 109 9.58 49.11 15.99
N HIS A 110 9.24 47.82 15.98
CA HIS A 110 7.87 47.33 15.85
C HIS A 110 7.36 46.62 17.10
N TRP A 111 8.17 46.59 18.16
CA TRP A 111 7.79 45.99 19.42
C TRP A 111 6.85 46.92 20.20
N ASP A 112 5.76 46.36 20.70
CA ASP A 112 4.78 47.03 21.56
C ASP A 112 5.11 46.91 23.06
N GLY A 113 6.26 46.34 23.40
CA GLY A 113 6.71 46.09 24.78
C GLY A 113 6.25 44.74 25.34
N GLU A 114 5.53 43.90 24.59
CA GLU A 114 5.05 42.61 25.08
C GLU A 114 6.19 41.68 25.55
N GLY A 115 6.10 41.20 26.79
CA GLY A 115 7.08 40.28 27.40
C GLY A 115 8.36 40.96 27.90
N GLY A 116 8.42 42.30 27.87
CA GLY A 116 9.49 43.09 28.47
C GLY A 116 9.21 43.47 29.92
N THR A 117 10.23 43.97 30.60
CA THR A 117 10.12 44.54 31.95
C THR A 117 9.95 46.05 31.85
N ASP A 118 8.83 46.59 32.31
CA ASP A 118 8.64 48.03 32.46
C ASP A 118 9.59 48.57 33.53
N ILE A 119 10.40 49.56 33.17
CA ILE A 119 11.38 50.21 34.05
C ILE A 119 11.01 51.66 34.39
N GLY A 120 9.79 52.10 34.04
CA GLY A 120 9.28 53.45 34.29
C GLY A 120 9.37 54.37 33.08
N ASP A 121 8.62 55.48 33.13
CA ASP A 121 8.52 56.51 32.06
C ASP A 121 8.12 55.97 30.67
N GLY A 122 7.40 54.84 30.63
CA GLY A 122 7.02 54.18 29.38
C GLY A 122 8.17 53.45 28.68
N MET A 123 9.32 53.29 29.35
CA MET A 123 10.43 52.49 28.83
C MET A 123 10.28 51.03 29.24
N VAL A 124 10.32 50.14 28.25
CA VAL A 124 10.29 48.70 28.43
C VAL A 124 11.64 48.12 28.05
N MET A 125 12.27 47.36 28.95
CA MET A 125 13.52 46.64 28.71
C MET A 125 13.24 45.17 28.43
N GLY A 126 13.76 44.65 27.32
CA GLY A 126 13.63 43.23 26.98
C GLY A 126 14.03 42.93 25.54
N GLU A 127 13.86 41.66 25.16
CA GLU A 127 14.10 41.21 23.79
C GLU A 127 12.77 41.18 23.02
N PRO A 128 12.66 41.90 21.88
CA PRO A 128 11.45 41.92 21.06
C PRO A 128 10.93 40.51 20.78
N SER A 129 9.62 40.31 20.94
CA SER A 129 8.97 39.00 20.76
C SER A 129 9.24 38.39 19.38
N ASP A 130 9.23 39.21 18.33
CA ASP A 130 9.53 38.77 16.96
C ASP A 130 10.99 38.33 16.77
N TYR A 131 11.95 39.03 17.39
CA TYR A 131 13.36 38.63 17.32
C TYR A 131 13.60 37.32 18.09
N ARG A 132 12.99 37.16 19.28
CA ARG A 132 12.99 35.88 20.00
C ARG A 132 12.41 34.74 19.17
N ARG A 133 11.28 35.01 18.50
CA ARG A 133 10.61 34.04 17.61
C ARG A 133 11.49 33.67 16.42
N PHE A 134 12.21 34.63 15.83
CA PHE A 134 13.20 34.37 14.79
C PHE A 134 14.32 33.45 15.29
N LYS A 135 14.95 33.76 16.44
CA LYS A 135 16.02 32.91 17.00
C LYS A 135 15.53 31.51 17.33
N ALA A 136 14.33 31.39 17.88
CA ALA A 136 13.69 30.09 18.12
C ALA A 136 13.47 29.32 16.82
N ALA A 137 12.92 29.96 15.78
CA ALA A 137 12.71 29.32 14.48
C ALA A 137 14.03 28.84 13.85
N VAL A 138 15.12 29.61 13.95
CA VAL A 138 16.44 29.20 13.49
C VAL A 138 16.92 27.98 14.29
N ALA A 139 16.78 27.99 15.63
CA ALA A 139 17.21 26.86 16.46
C ALA A 139 16.47 25.55 16.12
N GLU A 140 15.19 25.62 15.76
CA GLU A 140 14.39 24.44 15.38
C GLU A 140 14.79 23.83 14.02
N LEU A 141 15.50 24.56 13.16
CA LEU A 141 15.95 24.03 11.88
C LEU A 141 16.95 22.87 12.04
N ASP A 142 17.80 22.88 13.07
CA ASP A 142 18.73 21.77 13.34
C ASP A 142 17.98 20.51 13.77
N TRP A 143 16.98 20.66 14.64
CA TRP A 143 16.08 19.57 15.01
C TRP A 143 15.35 19.03 13.78
N LEU A 144 14.79 19.91 12.94
CA LEU A 144 14.05 19.52 11.74
C LEU A 144 14.92 18.75 10.74
N ALA A 145 16.16 19.20 10.52
CA ALA A 145 17.13 18.50 9.69
C ALA A 145 17.45 17.11 10.25
N SER A 146 17.63 17.00 11.57
CA SER A 146 17.91 15.74 12.25
C SER A 146 16.71 14.77 12.17
N PHE A 147 15.50 15.26 12.40
CA PHE A 147 14.26 14.49 12.28
C PHE A 147 14.11 13.88 10.87
N MET A 148 14.37 14.65 9.82
CA MET A 148 14.34 14.15 8.44
C MET A 148 15.41 13.07 8.18
N ARG A 149 16.63 13.22 8.73
CA ARG A 149 17.68 12.18 8.62
C ARG A 149 17.28 10.89 9.33
N GLU A 150 16.65 11.00 10.50
CA GLU A 150 16.18 9.85 11.25
C GLU A 150 15.05 9.12 10.52
N ALA A 151 14.10 9.86 9.95
CA ALA A 151 13.06 9.30 9.10
C ALA A 151 13.65 8.57 7.86
N ALA A 152 14.68 9.14 7.23
CA ALA A 152 15.39 8.49 6.13
C ALA A 152 16.06 7.18 6.57
N LYS A 153 16.69 7.15 7.74
CA LYS A 153 17.32 5.93 8.30
C LYS A 153 16.29 4.85 8.63
N ALA A 154 15.13 5.24 9.17
CA ALA A 154 14.06 4.32 9.52
C ALA A 154 13.32 3.74 8.30
N THR A 155 13.37 4.43 7.15
CA THR A 155 12.74 3.94 5.92
C THR A 155 13.48 2.69 5.42
N GLU A 156 12.75 1.57 5.30
CA GLU A 156 13.32 0.27 4.94
C GLU A 156 14.14 0.31 3.65
N SER A 157 15.34 -0.27 3.70
CA SER A 157 16.19 -0.38 2.52
C SER A 157 15.57 -1.33 1.51
N GLN A 158 15.40 -0.85 0.28
CA GLN A 158 14.84 -1.61 -0.82
C GLN A 158 15.94 -1.89 -1.85
N ARG A 159 16.14 -3.16 -2.22
CA ARG A 159 17.18 -3.60 -3.17
C ARG A 159 16.56 -4.31 -4.37
N GLY A 160 17.18 -4.16 -5.55
CA GLY A 160 16.82 -4.89 -6.76
C GLY A 160 15.53 -4.37 -7.43
N PRO A 161 14.93 -5.16 -8.36
CA PRO A 161 13.71 -4.79 -9.08
C PRO A 161 12.48 -4.92 -8.17
N TRP A 162 12.33 -3.95 -7.26
CA TRP A 162 11.35 -4.01 -6.18
C TRP A 162 9.91 -3.99 -6.68
N ARG A 163 9.61 -3.21 -7.74
CA ARG A 163 8.28 -3.19 -8.36
C ARG A 163 7.87 -4.58 -8.85
N GLN A 164 8.77 -5.26 -9.56
CA GLN A 164 8.53 -6.62 -10.04
C GLN A 164 8.35 -7.61 -8.86
N SER A 165 9.06 -7.38 -7.76
CA SER A 165 8.95 -8.20 -6.54
C SER A 165 7.60 -7.98 -5.85
N GLU A 166 7.14 -6.74 -5.74
CA GLU A 166 5.82 -6.40 -5.18
C GLU A 166 4.68 -6.89 -6.11
N GLU A 167 4.80 -6.72 -7.42
CA GLU A 167 3.88 -7.31 -8.39
C GLU A 167 3.82 -8.84 -8.28
N LYS A 168 4.97 -9.51 -8.17
CA LYS A 168 5.04 -10.96 -7.96
C LYS A 168 4.36 -11.34 -6.64
N ARG A 169 4.59 -10.58 -5.55
CA ARG A 169 3.93 -10.78 -4.26
C ARG A 169 2.41 -10.66 -4.38
N LEU A 170 1.90 -9.64 -5.08
CA LEU A 170 0.46 -9.46 -5.30
C LEU A 170 -0.14 -10.63 -6.11
N ARG A 171 0.54 -11.09 -7.16
CA ARG A 171 0.12 -12.27 -7.94
C ARG A 171 0.05 -13.53 -7.06
N VAL A 172 1.06 -13.75 -6.21
CA VAL A 172 1.07 -14.89 -5.27
C VAL A 172 -0.07 -14.79 -4.26
N GLN A 173 -0.30 -13.60 -3.69
CA GLN A 173 -1.37 -13.36 -2.74
C GLN A 173 -2.76 -13.58 -3.36
N ARG A 174 -2.98 -13.12 -4.59
CA ARG A 174 -4.21 -13.43 -5.36
C ARG A 174 -4.42 -14.93 -5.49
N GLY A 175 -3.34 -15.68 -5.77
CA GLY A 175 -3.41 -17.14 -5.87
C GLY A 175 -3.76 -17.79 -4.53
N GLN A 176 -3.21 -17.27 -3.43
CA GLN A 176 -3.51 -17.76 -2.08
C GLN A 176 -4.99 -17.55 -1.72
N TYR A 177 -5.58 -16.39 -2.06
CA TYR A 177 -6.99 -16.11 -1.80
C TYR A 177 -7.95 -16.83 -2.76
N LEU A 178 -7.54 -17.12 -4.00
CA LEU A 178 -8.33 -17.92 -4.94
C LEU A 178 -8.30 -19.42 -4.64
N ALA A 179 -7.30 -19.90 -3.91
CA ALA A 179 -7.16 -21.32 -3.57
C ALA A 179 -8.40 -21.91 -2.86
N PRO A 180 -8.86 -21.39 -1.71
CA PRO A 180 -10.06 -21.92 -1.05
C PRO A 180 -11.32 -21.82 -1.91
N ILE A 181 -11.41 -20.79 -2.78
CA ILE A 181 -12.54 -20.66 -3.72
C ILE A 181 -12.54 -21.80 -4.72
N TYR A 182 -11.37 -22.11 -5.30
CA TYR A 182 -11.20 -23.22 -6.24
C TYR A 182 -11.53 -24.56 -5.57
N GLU A 183 -11.02 -24.79 -4.36
CA GLU A 183 -11.25 -26.05 -3.65
C GLU A 183 -12.73 -26.26 -3.32
N ALA A 184 -13.43 -25.22 -2.88
CA ALA A 184 -14.87 -25.28 -2.63
C ALA A 184 -15.70 -25.35 -3.92
N ALA A 185 -15.27 -24.68 -4.99
CA ALA A 185 -15.98 -24.68 -6.27
C ALA A 185 -15.89 -26.02 -6.98
N PHE A 186 -14.73 -26.67 -6.99
CA PHE A 186 -14.47 -27.85 -7.82
C PHE A 186 -14.21 -29.14 -7.02
N GLY A 187 -14.16 -29.06 -5.69
CA GLY A 187 -13.96 -30.22 -4.82
C GLY A 187 -12.58 -30.88 -4.98
N GLN A 188 -11.60 -30.16 -5.52
CA GLN A 188 -10.24 -30.63 -5.74
C GLN A 188 -9.23 -29.74 -5.03
N PRO A 189 -8.20 -30.31 -4.38
CA PRO A 189 -7.16 -29.52 -3.73
C PRO A 189 -6.34 -28.73 -4.77
N VAL A 190 -5.86 -27.55 -4.40
CA VAL A 190 -4.97 -26.78 -5.28
C VAL A 190 -3.65 -27.52 -5.50
N SER A 191 -3.21 -27.57 -6.76
CA SER A 191 -1.91 -28.13 -7.12
C SER A 191 -1.21 -27.27 -8.17
N ALA A 192 0.09 -27.07 -7.95
CA ALA A 192 1.00 -26.48 -8.92
C ALA A 192 1.82 -27.53 -9.70
N ASN A 193 1.64 -28.81 -9.37
CA ASN A 193 2.30 -29.92 -10.02
C ASN A 193 1.30 -30.60 -10.96
N ASN A 194 1.56 -30.48 -12.27
CA ASN A 194 1.11 -31.50 -13.19
C ASN A 194 2.18 -32.59 -13.15
N PHE A 195 1.88 -33.75 -12.57
CA PHE A 195 2.61 -34.96 -12.91
C PHE A 195 2.03 -35.43 -14.24
N PRO A 196 2.71 -35.27 -15.39
CA PRO A 196 2.22 -35.91 -16.58
C PRO A 196 2.78 -37.33 -16.62
N THR A 197 1.93 -38.28 -16.99
CA THR A 197 2.35 -39.58 -17.50
C THR A 197 3.17 -39.46 -18.80
N ASP A 198 3.33 -38.23 -19.34
CA ASP A 198 4.08 -37.94 -20.57
C ASP A 198 4.89 -36.63 -20.46
N ALA A 199 6.21 -36.73 -20.41
CA ALA A 199 7.15 -35.64 -20.14
C ALA A 199 7.20 -34.52 -21.21
N ARG A 200 6.37 -34.60 -22.26
CA ARG A 200 6.43 -33.73 -23.45
C ARG A 200 5.45 -32.56 -23.45
N ILE A 201 4.50 -32.50 -22.52
CA ILE A 201 3.53 -31.40 -22.42
C ILE A 201 3.59 -30.83 -21.01
N LYS A 202 4.16 -29.62 -20.86
CA LYS A 202 3.93 -28.78 -19.66
C LYS A 202 2.49 -28.27 -19.70
N ALA A 203 1.52 -29.17 -19.54
CA ALA A 203 0.12 -28.77 -19.42
C ALA A 203 0.01 -27.82 -18.21
N GLN A 204 -0.92 -26.87 -18.25
CA GLN A 204 -1.29 -26.10 -17.07
C GLN A 204 -2.13 -26.99 -16.14
N THR A 205 -1.97 -26.84 -14.81
CA THR A 205 -2.87 -27.52 -13.87
C THR A 205 -4.25 -26.87 -13.97
N PRO A 206 -5.35 -27.56 -13.61
CA PRO A 206 -6.67 -26.93 -13.58
C PRO A 206 -6.70 -25.67 -12.71
N PHE A 207 -5.96 -25.67 -11.59
CA PHE A 207 -5.83 -24.47 -10.76
C PHE A 207 -5.03 -23.33 -11.44
N MET A 208 -3.99 -23.64 -12.22
CA MET A 208 -3.27 -22.63 -13.00
C MET A 208 -4.17 -21.97 -14.04
N ASP A 209 -4.98 -22.77 -14.74
CA ASP A 209 -5.94 -22.29 -15.73
C ASP A 209 -7.04 -21.43 -15.07
N PHE A 210 -7.61 -21.92 -13.96
CA PHE A 210 -8.58 -21.17 -13.15
C PHE A 210 -8.01 -19.81 -12.68
N TYR A 211 -6.83 -19.82 -12.05
CA TYR A 211 -6.16 -18.60 -11.59
C TYR A 211 -5.95 -17.62 -12.74
N GLY A 212 -5.42 -18.10 -13.88
CA GLY A 212 -5.14 -17.28 -15.05
C GLY A 212 -6.40 -16.59 -15.56
N ARG A 213 -7.48 -17.36 -15.76
CA ARG A 213 -8.78 -16.85 -16.22
C ARG A 213 -9.39 -15.84 -15.26
N MET A 214 -9.41 -16.12 -13.95
CA MET A 214 -10.02 -15.23 -12.96
C MET A 214 -9.22 -13.93 -12.78
N VAL A 215 -7.88 -13.99 -12.77
CA VAL A 215 -7.05 -12.79 -12.68
C VAL A 215 -7.12 -11.95 -13.94
N THR A 216 -7.13 -12.57 -15.13
CA THR A 216 -7.33 -11.86 -16.40
C THR A 216 -8.70 -11.19 -16.44
N LEU A 217 -9.76 -11.88 -16.01
CA LEU A 217 -11.11 -11.32 -15.93
C LEU A 217 -11.18 -10.14 -14.96
N ALA A 218 -10.64 -10.29 -13.75
CA ALA A 218 -10.76 -9.28 -12.71
C ALA A 218 -9.92 -8.01 -12.96
N PHE A 219 -8.73 -8.16 -13.55
CA PHE A 219 -7.76 -7.06 -13.68
C PHE A 219 -7.44 -6.66 -15.12
N GLY A 220 -8.07 -7.28 -16.12
CA GLY A 220 -7.80 -7.03 -17.54
C GLY A 220 -6.37 -7.41 -17.97
N ALA A 221 -5.68 -8.23 -17.19
CA ALA A 221 -4.29 -8.61 -17.47
C ALA A 221 -4.23 -9.62 -18.63
N ARG A 222 -3.46 -9.33 -19.69
CA ARG A 222 -3.33 -10.23 -20.87
C ARG A 222 -2.79 -11.61 -20.52
N GLU A 223 -1.80 -11.69 -19.64
CA GLU A 223 -1.20 -12.94 -19.19
C GLU A 223 -0.50 -12.74 -17.84
N THR A 224 -0.53 -13.75 -16.97
CA THR A 224 0.24 -13.71 -15.72
C THR A 224 1.69 -14.10 -16.01
N ALA A 225 2.60 -13.13 -15.92
CA ALA A 225 4.03 -13.40 -16.01
C ALA A 225 4.49 -14.43 -14.95
N ASN A 226 5.27 -15.42 -15.38
CA ASN A 226 5.78 -16.52 -14.55
C ASN A 226 4.67 -17.30 -13.81
N LEU A 227 3.53 -17.53 -14.47
CA LEU A 227 2.35 -18.23 -13.92
C LEU A 227 2.71 -19.48 -13.10
N THR A 228 3.57 -20.36 -13.63
CA THR A 228 3.99 -21.59 -12.94
C THR A 228 4.64 -21.30 -11.59
N GLU A 229 5.54 -20.32 -11.52
CA GLU A 229 6.21 -19.95 -10.25
C GLU A 229 5.24 -19.29 -9.28
N VAL A 230 4.37 -18.41 -9.80
CA VAL A 230 3.34 -17.73 -9.01
C VAL A 230 2.42 -18.74 -8.36
N VAL A 231 1.88 -19.69 -9.14
CA VAL A 231 0.97 -20.71 -8.61
C VAL A 231 1.69 -21.67 -7.66
N LYS A 232 2.96 -22.04 -7.93
CA LYS A 232 3.76 -22.82 -6.99
C LYS A 232 3.89 -22.13 -5.64
N ALA A 233 4.26 -20.85 -5.64
CA ALA A 233 4.39 -20.05 -4.43
C ALA A 233 3.03 -19.87 -3.73
N ALA A 234 1.94 -19.63 -4.48
CA ALA A 234 0.60 -19.50 -3.93
C ALA A 234 0.12 -20.79 -3.25
N CYS A 235 0.29 -21.96 -3.90
CA CYS A 235 -0.05 -23.26 -3.33
C CYS A 235 0.82 -23.61 -2.12
N GLN A 236 2.10 -23.21 -2.10
CA GLN A 236 2.94 -23.37 -0.91
C GLN A 236 2.45 -22.48 0.23
N LEU A 237 2.17 -21.21 -0.05
CA LEU A 237 1.71 -20.24 0.92
C LEU A 237 0.34 -20.63 1.50
N HIS A 238 -0.60 -21.05 0.67
CA HIS A 238 -1.91 -21.53 1.10
C HIS A 238 -1.81 -22.78 2.00
N ARG A 239 -0.87 -23.70 1.74
CA ARG A 239 -0.66 -24.87 2.61
C ARG A 239 -0.06 -24.51 3.98
N GLN A 240 0.76 -23.46 4.05
CA GLN A 240 1.38 -23.00 5.29
C GLN A 240 0.45 -22.09 6.09
N HIS A 241 -0.27 -21.23 5.38
CA HIS A 241 -1.18 -20.21 5.89
C HIS A 241 -2.41 -20.19 4.98
N PRO A 242 -3.40 -21.05 5.23
CA PRO A 242 -4.65 -21.04 4.49
C PRO A 242 -5.27 -19.64 4.53
N ALA A 243 -5.83 -19.20 3.40
CA ALA A 243 -6.56 -17.95 3.37
C ALA A 243 -7.90 -18.16 4.07
N GLU A 244 -8.14 -17.38 5.12
CA GLU A 244 -9.38 -17.39 5.89
C GLU A 244 -10.22 -16.15 5.51
N PHE A 245 -11.54 -16.33 5.43
CA PHE A 245 -12.48 -15.25 5.23
C PHE A 245 -13.31 -15.09 6.50
N ALA A 246 -13.66 -13.85 6.86
CA ALA A 246 -14.56 -13.64 7.98
C ALA A 246 -15.94 -14.25 7.69
N ASP A 247 -16.60 -14.75 8.73
CA ASP A 247 -17.92 -15.37 8.64
C ASP A 247 -18.90 -14.49 7.85
N GLY A 248 -19.62 -15.10 6.91
CA GLY A 248 -20.61 -14.43 6.08
C GLY A 248 -20.03 -13.63 4.89
N ILE A 249 -18.71 -13.40 4.83
CA ILE A 249 -18.09 -12.75 3.67
C ILE A 249 -18.15 -13.64 2.44
N ILE A 250 -17.87 -14.93 2.55
CA ILE A 250 -18.10 -15.88 1.44
C ILE A 250 -18.92 -17.05 1.97
N PRO A 251 -20.24 -17.09 1.73
CA PRO A 251 -21.11 -18.14 2.24
C PRO A 251 -20.61 -19.55 1.93
N GLY A 252 -20.43 -20.35 2.99
CA GLY A 252 -19.96 -21.73 2.91
C GLY A 252 -18.44 -21.88 2.73
N LEU A 253 -17.67 -20.86 3.07
CA LEU A 253 -16.24 -20.91 3.37
C LEU A 253 -16.00 -20.46 4.82
#